data_AF-A0A382BF60-F1
#
_entry.id   AF-A0A382BF60-F1
#
_cell.length_a   1.000
_cell.length_b   1.000
_cell.length_c   1.000
_cell.angle_alpha   90.00
_cell.angle_beta   90.00
_cell.angle_gamma   90.00
#
_symmetry.space_group_name_H-M   'P 1'
#
loop_
_entity.id
_entity.type
_entity.pdbx_description
1 polymer ?
#
loop_
_entity_poly.entity_id
_entity_poly.type
_entity_poly.pdbx_seq_one_letter_code
_entity_poly.pdbx_strand_id
1 'polypeptide(L)'
;MAKSGKGIEFKEAKIMNHKTFTLIIAWCVAISSLAQVEISAESARPPNIVFILADDLGYGDLGCYGQKKIKTPRLDQMAKEGVRFTSHYSGFTVCSPSRCALMTGKHMGHASVTGNGGRLKKEDVTVAMLLKDAGDKTC
;
A
#
# COMPACT_ATOMS: atom_id res chain seq x y z
N MET A 1 37.85 45.28 22.25
CA MET A 1 37.57 46.06 23.48
C MET A 1 36.07 46.00 23.74
N ALA A 2 35.66 45.80 25.00
CA ALA A 2 34.52 45.00 25.47
C ALA A 2 33.11 45.25 24.88
N LYS A 3 32.37 44.14 24.67
CA LYS A 3 30.94 44.07 24.28
C LYS A 3 30.02 44.37 25.48
N SER A 4 28.95 45.09 25.20
CA SER A 4 27.82 45.40 26.07
C SER A 4 27.06 44.13 26.49
N GLY A 5 27.03 43.82 27.79
CA GLY A 5 26.24 42.74 28.38
C GLY A 5 24.90 43.29 28.89
N LYS A 6 23.81 42.95 28.20
CA LYS A 6 22.45 43.12 28.76
C LYS A 6 22.20 41.98 29.73
N GLY A 7 22.08 42.30 31.01
CA GLY A 7 21.65 41.38 32.06
C GLY A 7 20.24 40.86 31.77
N ILE A 8 20.07 39.54 31.84
CA ILE A 8 18.79 38.87 31.75
C ILE A 8 18.16 38.99 33.14
N GLU A 9 17.10 39.78 33.24
CA GLU A 9 16.31 39.95 34.47
C GLU A 9 15.40 38.72 34.64
N PHE A 10 15.77 37.81 35.53
CA PHE A 10 14.90 36.69 35.91
C PHE A 10 13.77 37.23 36.79
N LYS A 11 12.59 37.41 36.19
CA LYS A 11 11.37 37.67 36.96
C LYS A 11 11.01 36.44 37.79
N GLU A 12 11.00 36.62 39.10
CA GLU A 12 10.43 35.71 40.10
C GLU A 12 9.13 35.08 39.58
N ALA A 13 9.09 33.75 39.48
CA ALA A 13 7.88 33.03 39.12
C ALA A 13 6.86 33.18 40.25
N LYS A 14 5.83 34.01 40.04
CA LYS A 14 4.74 34.21 40.99
C LYS A 14 4.05 32.87 41.26
N ILE A 15 4.16 32.38 42.50
CA ILE A 15 3.58 31.11 42.96
C ILE A 15 2.08 31.14 42.65
N MET A 16 1.66 30.28 41.73
CA MET A 16 0.29 30.18 41.27
C MET A 16 -0.61 29.70 42.42
N ASN A 17 -1.72 30.40 42.66
CA ASN A 17 -2.65 30.08 43.74
C ASN A 17 -3.22 28.67 43.54
N HIS A 18 -3.26 27.87 44.62
CA HIS A 18 -3.73 26.48 44.61
C HIS A 18 -5.10 26.32 43.93
N LYS A 19 -6.01 27.29 44.11
CA LYS A 19 -7.35 27.31 43.48
C LYS A 19 -7.27 27.44 41.96
N THR A 20 -6.37 28.27 41.44
CA THR A 20 -6.15 28.46 40.01
C THR A 20 -5.53 27.21 39.39
N PHE A 21 -4.63 26.55 40.11
CA PHE A 21 -4.06 25.27 39.69
C PHE A 21 -5.11 24.16 39.63
N THR A 22 -6.02 24.10 40.61
CA THR A 22 -7.10 23.10 40.62
C THR A 22 -8.09 23.33 39.47
N LEU A 23 -8.40 24.58 39.16
CA LEU A 23 -9.28 24.94 38.05
C LEU A 23 -8.68 24.59 36.68
N ILE A 24 -7.37 24.80 36.49
CA ILE A 24 -6.68 24.42 35.26
C ILE A 24 -6.70 22.89 35.09
N ILE A 25 -6.43 22.13 36.16
CA ILE A 25 -6.50 20.66 36.12
C ILE A 25 -7.92 20.19 35.78
N ALA A 26 -8.95 20.76 36.42
CA ALA A 26 -10.34 20.42 36.14
C ALA A 26 -10.74 20.72 34.68
N TRP A 27 -10.26 21.85 34.13
CA TRP A 27 -10.45 22.20 32.72
C TRP A 27 -9.71 21.24 31.77
N CYS A 28 -8.46 20.88 32.08
CA CYS A 28 -7.71 19.91 31.28
C CYS A 28 -8.39 18.54 31.28
N VAL A 29 -8.91 18.09 32.43
CA VAL A 29 -9.66 16.82 32.53
C VAL A 29 -10.97 16.88 31.74
N ALA A 30 -11.70 18.00 31.81
CA ALA A 30 -12.93 18.19 31.05
C ALA A 30 -12.67 18.19 29.53
N ILE A 31 -11.62 18.87 29.06
CA ILE A 31 -11.23 18.89 27.64
C ILE A 31 -10.79 17.50 27.17
N SER A 32 -10.07 16.75 28.02
CA SER A 32 -9.63 15.39 27.70
C SER A 32 -10.80 14.39 27.61
N SER A 33 -11.91 14.66 28.31
CA SER A 33 -13.12 13.81 28.25
C SER A 33 -13.98 14.08 27.02
N LEU A 34 -13.93 15.27 26.43
CA LEU A 34 -14.64 15.58 25.17
C LEU A 34 -13.90 15.08 23.92
N ALA A 35 -12.63 14.70 24.04
CA ALA A 35 -11.78 14.29 22.92
C ALA A 35 -11.79 12.78 22.64
N GLN A 36 -12.71 12.00 23.23
CA GLN A 36 -12.86 10.58 22.88
C GLN A 36 -13.55 10.44 21.52
N VAL A 37 -12.75 10.60 20.46
CA VAL A 37 -13.11 10.12 19.13
C VAL A 37 -12.93 8.60 19.18
N GLU A 38 -14.04 7.89 19.34
CA GLU A 38 -14.10 6.46 19.07
C GLU A 38 -13.75 6.26 17.58
N ILE A 39 -12.50 5.91 17.30
CA ILE A 39 -12.14 5.34 16.00
C ILE A 39 -12.79 3.98 15.99
N SER A 40 -14.04 3.94 15.52
CA SER A 40 -14.70 2.69 15.16
C SER A 40 -13.84 2.05 14.08
N ALA A 41 -13.02 1.09 14.50
CA ALA A 41 -12.46 0.10 13.61
C ALA A 41 -13.63 -0.78 13.16
N GLU A 42 -14.48 -0.24 12.28
CA GLU A 42 -15.28 -1.07 11.39
C GLU A 42 -14.30 -2.11 10.86
N SER A 43 -14.57 -3.40 11.11
CA SER A 43 -13.71 -4.47 10.62
C SER A 43 -13.79 -4.40 9.09
N ALA A 44 -12.93 -3.57 8.49
CA ALA A 44 -12.92 -3.33 7.08
C ALA A 44 -12.62 -4.69 6.46
N ARG A 45 -13.65 -5.29 5.86
CA ARG A 45 -13.50 -6.59 5.23
C ARG A 45 -12.32 -6.46 4.27
N PRO A 46 -11.39 -7.43 4.27
CA PRO A 46 -10.26 -7.37 3.36
C PRO A 46 -10.78 -7.19 1.92
N PRO A 47 -10.09 -6.38 1.10
CA PRO A 47 -10.53 -6.15 -0.26
C PRO A 47 -10.50 -7.46 -1.05
N ASN A 48 -11.48 -7.66 -1.92
CA ASN A 48 -11.41 -8.76 -2.89
C ASN A 48 -10.34 -8.43 -3.95
N ILE A 49 -9.45 -9.39 -4.21
CA ILE A 49 -8.40 -9.25 -5.22
C ILE A 49 -8.83 -10.00 -6.48
N VAL A 50 -8.97 -9.29 -7.59
CA VAL A 50 -9.22 -9.88 -8.92
C VAL A 50 -8.01 -9.60 -9.80
N PHE A 51 -7.27 -10.66 -10.15
CA PHE A 51 -6.11 -10.56 -11.04
C PHE A 51 -6.48 -11.01 -12.46
N ILE A 52 -6.51 -10.08 -13.41
CA ILE A 52 -6.83 -10.34 -14.80
C ILE A 52 -5.53 -10.40 -15.61
N LEU A 53 -5.25 -11.56 -16.21
CA LEU A 53 -4.09 -11.78 -17.07
C LEU A 53 -4.55 -12.12 -18.48
N ALA A 54 -4.13 -11.33 -19.47
CA ALA A 54 -4.32 -11.63 -20.88
C ALA A 54 -3.05 -12.28 -21.44
N ASP A 55 -3.22 -13.37 -22.20
CA ASP A 55 -2.11 -14.02 -22.91
C ASP A 55 -1.81 -13.26 -24.21
N ASP A 56 -0.53 -13.14 -24.56
CA ASP A 56 -0.03 -12.45 -25.76
C ASP A 56 -0.52 -11.00 -25.99
N LEU A 57 -0.91 -10.28 -24.93
CA LEU A 57 -1.29 -8.87 -25.02
C LEU A 57 -0.05 -7.96 -25.06
N GLY A 58 0.15 -7.26 -26.17
CA GLY A 58 1.24 -6.31 -26.35
C GLY A 58 1.00 -4.97 -25.64
N TYR A 59 2.10 -4.32 -25.24
CA TYR A 59 2.06 -3.01 -24.56
C TYR A 59 1.30 -1.94 -25.36
N GLY A 60 1.44 -1.96 -26.69
CA GLY A 60 0.80 -1.00 -27.59
C GLY A 60 -0.64 -1.34 -27.96
N ASP A 61 -1.24 -2.42 -27.47
CA ASP A 61 -2.52 -2.91 -27.98
C ASP A 61 -3.74 -2.23 -27.34
N LEU A 62 -3.55 -1.52 -26.22
CA LEU A 62 -4.64 -0.84 -25.51
C LEU A 62 -4.70 0.66 -25.82
N GLY A 63 -5.91 1.21 -25.85
CA GLY A 63 -6.16 2.63 -26.07
C GLY A 63 -5.46 3.51 -25.02
N CYS A 64 -5.43 3.08 -23.76
CA CYS A 64 -4.71 3.75 -22.68
C CYS A 64 -3.17 3.78 -22.82
N TYR A 65 -2.60 3.03 -23.78
CA TYR A 65 -1.19 3.10 -24.18
C TYR A 65 -0.98 3.75 -25.56
N GLY A 66 -2.04 4.27 -26.19
CA GLY A 66 -1.95 5.20 -27.32
C GLY A 66 -2.37 4.65 -28.69
N GLN A 67 -2.73 3.37 -28.83
CA GLN A 67 -3.28 2.89 -30.10
C GLN A 67 -4.71 3.41 -30.33
N LYS A 68 -5.12 3.47 -31.60
CA LYS A 68 -6.38 4.13 -32.03
C LYS A 68 -7.31 3.24 -32.84
N LYS A 69 -6.91 2.00 -33.15
CA LYS A 69 -7.63 1.10 -34.06
C LYS A 69 -8.70 0.29 -33.32
N ILE A 70 -8.33 -0.31 -32.19
CA ILE A 70 -9.19 -1.17 -31.39
C ILE A 70 -9.73 -0.35 -30.21
N LYS A 71 -11.03 -0.39 -29.93
CA LYS A 71 -11.57 0.33 -28.77
C LYS A 71 -11.52 -0.55 -27.54
N THR A 72 -10.86 -0.09 -26.48
CA THR A 72 -10.71 -0.81 -25.19
C THR A 72 -11.35 -0.04 -24.02
N PRO A 73 -12.61 0.43 -24.14
CA PRO A 73 -13.15 1.46 -23.26
C PRO A 73 -13.20 1.06 -21.78
N ARG A 74 -13.36 -0.24 -21.47
CA ARG A 74 -13.37 -0.72 -20.08
C ARG A 74 -11.98 -0.72 -19.44
N LEU A 75 -10.95 -1.10 -20.21
CA LEU A 75 -9.56 -1.07 -19.75
C LEU A 75 -9.04 0.38 -19.67
N ASP A 76 -9.48 1.23 -20.60
CA ASP A 76 -9.17 2.66 -20.58
C ASP A 76 -9.80 3.36 -19.37
N GLN A 77 -11.04 2.99 -19.02
CA GLN A 77 -11.71 3.44 -17.80
C GLN A 77 -10.95 2.98 -16.54
N MET A 78 -10.60 1.70 -16.44
CA MET A 78 -9.80 1.18 -15.32
C MET A 78 -8.46 1.92 -15.16
N ALA A 79 -7.77 2.22 -16.26
CA ALA A 79 -6.52 2.97 -16.23
C ALA A 79 -6.68 4.43 -15.79
N LYS A 80 -7.85 5.03 -16.03
CA LYS A 80 -8.17 6.40 -15.63
C LYS A 80 -8.58 6.49 -14.15
N GLU A 81 -9.31 5.49 -13.67
CA GLU A 81 -9.81 5.42 -12.29
C GLU A 81 -8.78 4.84 -11.31
N GLY A 82 -7.76 4.14 -11.82
CA GLY A 82 -6.71 3.51 -11.03
C GLY A 82 -5.31 4.01 -11.37
N VAL A 83 -4.33 3.12 -11.16
CA VAL A 83 -2.92 3.37 -11.47
C VAL A 83 -2.54 2.60 -12.73
N ARG A 84 -1.90 3.30 -13.68
CA ARG A 84 -1.36 2.71 -14.91
C ARG A 84 0.15 2.75 -14.90
N PHE A 85 0.78 1.58 -15.09
CA PHE A 85 2.24 1.45 -15.15
C PHE A 85 2.73 1.49 -16.59
N THR A 86 3.73 2.32 -16.90
CA THR A 86 4.37 2.38 -18.23
C THR A 86 5.63 1.51 -18.32
N SER A 87 6.05 0.91 -17.21
CA SER A 87 7.29 0.14 -17.09
C SER A 87 7.06 -1.11 -16.24
N HIS A 88 6.11 -1.95 -16.67
CA HIS A 88 5.83 -3.25 -16.06
C HIS A 88 6.33 -4.37 -16.98
N TYR A 89 7.43 -5.02 -16.60
CA TYR A 89 8.04 -6.10 -17.38
C TYR A 89 7.60 -7.46 -16.83
N SER A 90 7.28 -8.38 -17.75
CA SER A 90 7.05 -9.78 -17.39
C SER A 90 8.32 -10.40 -16.80
N GLY A 91 8.17 -11.31 -15.83
CA GLY A 91 9.29 -12.04 -15.25
C GLY A 91 10.06 -12.91 -16.26
N PHE A 92 9.43 -13.24 -17.39
CA PHE A 92 10.07 -13.94 -18.51
C PHE A 92 9.31 -13.71 -19.84
N THR A 93 9.93 -14.02 -20.97
CA THR A 93 9.40 -13.74 -22.32
C THR A 93 8.50 -14.83 -22.90
N VAL A 94 8.20 -15.89 -22.13
CA VAL A 94 7.29 -16.98 -22.56
C VAL A 94 6.32 -17.40 -21.44
N CYS A 95 5.23 -18.04 -21.84
CA CYS A 95 4.02 -18.26 -21.03
C CYS A 95 4.27 -18.97 -19.69
N SER A 96 4.78 -20.21 -19.67
CA SER A 96 4.90 -20.98 -18.40
C SER A 96 5.88 -20.35 -17.41
N PRO A 97 7.08 -19.93 -17.82
CA PRO A 97 8.03 -19.20 -16.97
C PRO A 97 7.49 -17.86 -16.45
N SER A 98 6.82 -17.06 -17.30
CA SER A 98 6.19 -15.79 -16.88
C SER A 98 5.15 -16.01 -15.78
N ARG A 99 4.27 -17.01 -15.96
CA ARG A 99 3.26 -17.38 -14.95
C ARG A 99 3.91 -17.92 -13.67
N CYS A 100 5.01 -18.66 -13.77
CA CYS A 100 5.77 -19.12 -12.60
C CYS A 100 6.34 -17.93 -11.79
N ALA A 101 6.98 -16.97 -12.46
CA ALA A 101 7.47 -15.75 -11.81
C ALA A 101 6.33 -14.97 -11.12
N LEU A 102 5.20 -14.79 -11.82
CA LEU A 102 4.01 -14.14 -11.28
C LEU A 102 3.47 -14.86 -10.04
N MET A 103 3.28 -16.18 -10.12
CA MET A 103 2.64 -16.95 -9.05
C MET A 103 3.55 -17.08 -7.83
N THR A 104 4.86 -17.21 -8.00
CA THR A 104 5.81 -17.49 -6.91
C THR A 104 6.53 -16.25 -6.40
N GLY A 105 6.50 -15.14 -7.15
CA GLY A 105 7.30 -13.94 -6.87
C GLY A 105 8.81 -14.14 -7.01
N LYS A 106 9.27 -15.27 -7.57
CA LYS A 106 10.69 -15.60 -7.68
C LYS A 106 11.29 -15.00 -8.95
N HIS A 107 12.53 -14.52 -8.83
CA HIS A 107 13.38 -14.27 -9.98
C HIS A 107 13.68 -15.59 -10.72
N MET A 108 13.83 -15.54 -12.04
CA MET A 108 13.94 -16.75 -12.88
C MET A 108 15.16 -17.62 -12.60
N GLY A 109 16.22 -17.05 -12.03
CA GLY A 109 17.37 -17.82 -11.52
C GLY A 109 17.04 -18.76 -10.35
N HIS A 110 15.91 -18.55 -9.67
CA HIS A 110 15.43 -19.38 -8.55
C HIS A 110 14.08 -20.06 -8.84
N ALA A 111 13.50 -19.80 -10.03
CA ALA A 111 12.22 -20.36 -10.43
C ALA A 111 12.37 -21.82 -10.85
N SER A 112 11.35 -22.62 -10.60
CA SER A 112 11.31 -24.04 -10.96
C SER A 112 10.97 -24.29 -12.42
N VAL A 113 10.30 -23.34 -13.08
CA VAL A 113 9.85 -23.44 -14.47
C VAL A 113 10.69 -22.52 -15.34
N THR A 114 11.61 -23.07 -16.12
CA THR A 114 12.54 -22.30 -16.98
C THR A 114 12.17 -22.30 -18.46
N GLY A 115 11.19 -23.11 -18.87
CA GLY A 115 10.70 -23.19 -20.24
C GLY A 115 9.21 -23.55 -20.32
N ASN A 116 8.64 -23.40 -21.51
CA ASN A 116 7.26 -23.81 -21.77
C ASN A 116 7.08 -25.32 -21.59
N GLY A 117 5.95 -25.71 -20.98
CA GLY A 117 5.68 -27.10 -20.61
C GLY A 117 6.22 -27.51 -19.24
N GLY A 118 7.06 -26.67 -18.61
CA GLY A 118 7.44 -26.85 -17.22
C GLY A 118 6.26 -26.63 -16.26
N ARG A 119 6.31 -27.30 -15.11
CA ARG A 119 5.27 -27.26 -14.08
C ARG A 119 5.88 -26.82 -12.75
N LEU A 120 5.07 -26.12 -11.95
CA LEU A 120 5.43 -25.83 -10.56
C LEU A 120 5.69 -27.13 -9.81
N LYS A 121 6.70 -27.10 -8.94
CA LYS A 121 6.98 -28.20 -8.02
C LYS A 121 6.01 -28.14 -6.84
N LYS A 122 5.86 -29.24 -6.11
CA LYS A 122 4.95 -29.30 -4.95
C LYS A 122 5.39 -28.34 -3.84
N GLU A 123 6.68 -28.04 -3.78
CA GLU A 123 7.28 -27.17 -2.77
C GLU A 123 7.24 -25.69 -3.15
N ASP A 124 6.78 -25.35 -4.37
CA ASP A 124 6.64 -23.96 -4.77
C ASP A 124 5.44 -23.30 -4.10
N VAL A 125 5.73 -22.39 -3.18
CA VAL A 125 4.73 -21.51 -2.58
C VAL A 125 4.26 -20.48 -3.61
N THR A 126 2.95 -20.33 -3.72
CA THR A 126 2.32 -19.38 -4.64
C THR A 126 1.54 -18.30 -3.89
N VAL A 127 1.33 -17.15 -4.52
CA VAL A 127 0.50 -16.07 -3.97
C VAL A 127 -0.91 -16.56 -3.61
N ALA A 128 -1.48 -17.49 -4.38
CA ALA A 128 -2.78 -18.07 -4.06
C ALA A 128 -2.74 -18.90 -2.77
N MET A 129 -1.67 -19.66 -2.53
CA MET A 129 -1.50 -20.38 -1.26
C MET A 129 -1.38 -19.40 -0.08
N LEU A 130 -0.60 -18.32 -0.25
CA LEU A 130 -0.45 -17.30 0.79
C LEU A 130 -1.77 -16.58 1.10
N LEU A 131 -2.56 -16.22 0.08
CA LEU A 131 -3.89 -15.63 0.26
C LEU A 131 -4.83 -16.61 0.97
N LYS A 132 -4.78 -17.90 0.60
CA LYS A 132 -5.58 -18.93 1.25
C LYS A 132 -5.21 -19.11 2.72
N ASP A 133 -3.92 -19.10 3.06
CA ASP A 133 -3.44 -19.19 4.44
C ASP A 133 -3.81 -17.94 5.25
N ALA A 134 -3.94 -16.78 4.59
CA ALA A 134 -4.46 -15.55 5.20
C ALA A 134 -6.00 -15.53 5.38
N GLY A 135 -6.71 -16.57 4.92
CA GLY A 135 -8.15 -16.72 5.08
C GLY A 135 -8.99 -16.36 3.84
N ASP A 136 -8.35 -15.99 2.72
CA ASP A 136 -9.06 -15.68 1.47
C ASP A 136 -9.44 -16.94 0.70
N LYS A 137 -10.51 -16.84 -0.08
CA LYS A 137 -10.90 -17.89 -1.03
C LYS A 137 -10.20 -17.66 -2.35
N THR A 138 -9.45 -18.66 -2.82
CA THR A 138 -8.80 -18.63 -4.13
C THR A 138 -9.43 -19.67 -5.06
N CYS A 139 -9.68 -19.30 -6.31
CA CYS A 139 -10.20 -20.17 -7.37
C CYS A 139 -9.11 -20.59 -8.36
#